data_AF-A0A785ETF2-F1
#
_entry.id   AF-A0A785ETF2-F1
#
_cell.length_a   1.000
_cell.length_b   1.000
_cell.length_c   1.000
_cell.angle_alpha   90.00
_cell.angle_beta   90.00
_cell.angle_gamma   90.00
#
_symmetry.space_group_name_H-M   'P 1'
#
loop_
_entity.id
_entity.type
_entity.pdbx_description
1 polymer ?
#
loop_
_entity_poly.entity_id
_entity_poly.type
_entity_poly.pdbx_seq_one_letter_code
_entity_poly.pdbx_strand_id
1 'polypeptide(L)'
;MKHFKPISFFMLSLLLVSGSAHAYEIQKLIDAAKAGDVESQSALGIDYMKGIHGVEKNYDEARKWLELATSKGNKEAFNALGIMYALGYGVDKNFKKAEELFKKAGDAAGGNSYHNLGVIYHKGLAGKKDQKLSLKYHKLAVEAGDPESASYLGQLYYVGAGVPKSYKKAIEYYKKGIELGSASALANLGIMYEYGEGVKKDYKKAAELYQAACDKEDKNGCDYIAELKESGKYQPSAARSKAKSSTQRLIAKSIDKGVNATFTWQGDDATFTANDGKIDCTFLKDFSEKGGNLATSFVCTDNVQIILKQFRDTKNAYLAVMTDNFNTEVKSFSVNVYVTNTGSN
;
A
#
# COMPACT_ATOMS: atom_id res chain seq x y z
N MET A 1 -39.37 -33.56 1.23
CA MET A 1 -39.42 -32.14 0.82
C MET A 1 -38.25 -31.42 1.45
N LYS A 2 -37.30 -30.91 0.66
CA LYS A 2 -36.12 -30.19 1.19
C LYS A 2 -36.54 -28.78 1.62
N HIS A 3 -36.37 -28.46 2.89
CA HIS A 3 -36.63 -27.13 3.45
C HIS A 3 -35.55 -26.13 2.96
N PHE A 4 -35.94 -25.18 2.10
CA PHE A 4 -35.18 -23.96 1.88
C PHE A 4 -35.48 -22.98 3.03
N LYS A 5 -34.46 -22.56 3.78
CA LYS A 5 -34.59 -21.46 4.75
C LYS A 5 -34.74 -20.15 3.96
N PRO A 6 -35.72 -19.28 4.29
CA PRO A 6 -35.89 -18.00 3.59
C PRO A 6 -34.71 -17.08 3.93
N ILE A 7 -34.03 -16.59 2.89
CA ILE A 7 -33.05 -15.51 3.01
C ILE A 7 -33.80 -14.29 3.54
N SER A 8 -33.35 -13.71 4.66
CA SER A 8 -33.95 -12.52 5.26
C SER A 8 -34.06 -11.40 4.21
N PHE A 9 -35.24 -10.78 4.10
CA PHE A 9 -35.57 -9.69 3.18
C PHE A 9 -34.55 -8.52 3.26
N PHE A 10 -33.89 -8.38 4.41
CA PHE A 10 -32.88 -7.37 4.70
C PHE A 10 -31.50 -7.66 4.06
N MET A 11 -31.12 -8.94 3.95
CA MET A 11 -29.90 -9.34 3.22
C MET A 11 -30.10 -9.19 1.71
N LEU A 12 -31.32 -9.47 1.23
CA LEU A 12 -31.68 -9.29 -0.18
C LEU A 12 -31.71 -7.81 -0.58
N SER A 13 -32.23 -6.92 0.28
CA SER A 13 -32.23 -5.47 0.03
C SER A 13 -30.82 -4.86 0.07
N LEU A 14 -29.93 -5.29 0.97
CA LEU A 14 -28.55 -4.79 1.04
C LEU A 14 -27.69 -5.24 -0.17
N LEU A 15 -27.91 -6.47 -0.65
CA LEU A 15 -27.31 -6.97 -1.90
C LEU A 15 -27.86 -6.23 -3.13
N LEU A 16 -29.15 -5.88 -3.14
CA LEU A 16 -29.76 -5.10 -4.22
C LEU A 16 -29.28 -3.64 -4.24
N VAL A 17 -29.07 -3.01 -3.08
CA VAL A 17 -28.59 -1.62 -2.95
C VAL A 17 -27.09 -1.51 -3.27
N SER A 18 -26.26 -2.45 -2.80
CA SER A 18 -24.85 -2.49 -3.20
C SER A 18 -24.68 -2.84 -4.67
N GLY A 19 -25.48 -3.77 -5.21
CA GLY A 19 -25.50 -4.07 -6.64
C GLY A 19 -25.98 -2.91 -7.52
N SER A 20 -26.97 -2.13 -7.09
CA SER A 20 -27.50 -1.00 -7.87
C SER A 20 -26.56 0.21 -7.88
N ALA A 21 -25.82 0.47 -6.79
CA ALA A 21 -24.81 1.53 -6.76
C ALA A 21 -23.62 1.24 -7.69
N HIS A 22 -23.11 0.00 -7.68
CA HIS A 22 -22.04 -0.40 -8.61
C HIS A 22 -22.51 -0.40 -10.07
N ALA A 23 -23.75 -0.84 -10.33
CA ALA A 23 -24.35 -0.79 -11.66
C ALA A 23 -24.56 0.65 -12.17
N TYR A 24 -24.87 1.59 -11.27
CA TYR A 24 -25.03 3.00 -11.62
C TYR A 24 -23.69 3.67 -11.96
N GLU A 25 -22.65 3.44 -11.14
CA GLU A 25 -21.31 3.99 -11.38
C GLU A 25 -20.69 3.48 -12.69
N ILE A 26 -20.84 2.18 -12.99
CA ILE A 26 -20.32 1.63 -14.26
C ILE A 26 -21.09 2.15 -15.48
N GLN A 27 -22.41 2.34 -15.37
CA GLN A 27 -23.19 2.87 -16.48
C GLN A 27 -22.76 4.29 -16.83
N LYS A 28 -22.49 5.13 -15.83
CA LYS A 28 -21.96 6.49 -16.03
C LYS A 28 -20.60 6.47 -16.74
N LEU A 29 -19.72 5.56 -16.36
CA LEU A 29 -18.42 5.38 -17.02
C LEU A 29 -18.60 4.94 -18.48
N ILE A 30 -19.50 3.99 -18.75
CA ILE A 30 -19.84 3.53 -20.10
C ILE A 30 -20.37 4.68 -20.96
N ASP A 31 -21.28 5.49 -20.43
CA ASP A 31 -21.89 6.60 -21.16
C ASP A 31 -20.86 7.69 -21.49
N ALA A 32 -19.96 8.01 -20.55
CA ALA A 32 -18.86 8.94 -20.78
C ALA A 32 -17.86 8.41 -21.84
N ALA A 33 -17.51 7.13 -21.76
CA ALA A 33 -16.63 6.48 -22.74
C ALA A 33 -17.23 6.50 -24.15
N LYS A 34 -18.55 6.24 -24.28
CA LYS A 34 -19.32 6.33 -25.53
C LYS A 34 -19.39 7.76 -26.06
N ALA A 35 -19.50 8.75 -25.17
CA ALA A 35 -19.45 10.17 -25.54
C ALA A 35 -18.05 10.63 -26.00
N GLY A 36 -17.04 9.78 -25.88
CA GLY A 36 -15.70 10.05 -26.38
C GLY A 36 -14.71 10.56 -25.33
N ASP A 37 -15.08 10.55 -24.05
CA ASP A 37 -14.16 10.93 -22.97
C ASP A 37 -13.00 9.93 -22.88
N VAL A 38 -11.77 10.43 -23.05
CA VAL A 38 -10.58 9.57 -23.26
C VAL A 38 -10.19 8.84 -21.99
N GLU A 39 -10.31 9.49 -20.84
CA GLU A 39 -10.00 8.88 -19.54
C GLU A 39 -11.01 7.79 -19.20
N SER A 40 -12.30 8.02 -19.49
CA SER A 40 -13.33 7.00 -19.33
C SER A 40 -13.14 5.82 -20.27
N GLN A 41 -12.71 6.06 -21.52
CA GLN A 41 -12.34 4.99 -22.46
C GLN A 41 -11.16 4.16 -21.91
N SER A 42 -10.13 4.82 -21.39
CA SER A 42 -8.98 4.15 -20.78
C SER A 42 -9.37 3.31 -19.55
N ALA A 43 -10.11 3.92 -18.62
CA ALA A 43 -10.58 3.28 -17.39
C ALA A 43 -11.50 2.10 -17.68
N LEU A 44 -12.50 2.27 -18.55
CA LEU A 44 -13.40 1.19 -18.93
C LEU A 44 -12.66 0.02 -19.59
N GLY A 45 -11.67 0.32 -20.43
CA GLY A 45 -10.80 -0.70 -21.01
C GLY A 45 -10.01 -1.49 -19.96
N ILE A 46 -9.47 -0.81 -18.95
CA ILE A 46 -8.76 -1.45 -17.82
C ILE A 46 -9.72 -2.28 -16.96
N ASP A 47 -10.94 -1.80 -16.74
CA ASP A 47 -11.96 -2.48 -15.95
C ASP A 47 -12.38 -3.79 -16.64
N TYR A 48 -12.64 -3.76 -17.95
CA TYR A 48 -12.89 -4.98 -18.73
C TYR A 48 -11.69 -5.92 -18.75
N MET A 49 -10.45 -5.41 -18.78
CA MET A 49 -9.26 -6.25 -18.74
C MET A 49 -9.13 -7.02 -17.43
N LYS A 50 -9.55 -6.43 -16.31
CA LYS A 50 -9.42 -7.00 -14.96
C LYS A 50 -10.69 -7.70 -14.47
N GLY A 51 -11.86 -7.38 -15.02
CA GLY A 51 -13.16 -7.84 -14.53
C GLY A 51 -13.50 -7.23 -13.16
N ILE A 52 -13.40 -5.91 -13.04
CA ILE A 52 -13.64 -5.15 -11.81
C ILE A 52 -14.70 -4.06 -12.03
N HIS A 53 -15.11 -3.36 -10.97
CA HIS A 53 -16.04 -2.22 -11.03
C HIS A 53 -17.37 -2.51 -11.76
N GLY A 54 -17.87 -3.74 -11.67
CA GLY A 54 -19.18 -4.09 -12.21
C GLY A 54 -19.19 -4.57 -13.67
N VAL A 55 -18.02 -4.74 -14.31
CA VAL A 55 -17.92 -5.46 -15.59
C VAL A 55 -17.29 -6.83 -15.43
N GLU A 56 -17.77 -7.79 -16.21
CA GLU A 56 -17.09 -9.08 -16.36
C GLU A 56 -15.82 -8.92 -17.18
N LYS A 57 -14.81 -9.72 -16.86
CA LYS A 57 -13.54 -9.72 -17.58
C LYS A 57 -13.77 -10.06 -19.06
N ASN A 58 -13.43 -9.14 -19.95
CA ASN A 58 -13.60 -9.28 -21.39
C ASN A 58 -12.45 -8.59 -22.14
N TYR A 59 -11.53 -9.38 -22.70
CA TYR A 59 -10.36 -8.83 -23.36
C TYR A 59 -10.65 -8.18 -24.72
N ASP A 60 -11.72 -8.59 -25.41
CA ASP A 60 -12.08 -7.96 -26.69
C ASP A 60 -12.66 -6.56 -26.46
N GLU A 61 -13.54 -6.39 -25.46
CA GLU A 61 -14.05 -5.07 -25.07
C GLU A 61 -12.93 -4.20 -24.49
N ALA A 62 -12.07 -4.77 -23.64
CA ALA A 62 -10.89 -4.07 -23.14
C ALA A 62 -10.04 -3.51 -24.28
N ARG A 63 -9.70 -4.34 -25.28
CA ARG A 63 -8.91 -3.93 -26.43
C ARG A 63 -9.58 -2.79 -27.20
N LYS A 64 -10.88 -2.90 -27.52
CA LYS A 64 -11.61 -1.86 -28.27
C LYS A 64 -11.53 -0.49 -27.57
N TRP A 65 -11.81 -0.45 -26.28
CA TRP A 65 -11.79 0.80 -25.52
C TRP A 65 -10.38 1.37 -25.38
N LEU A 66 -9.39 0.52 -25.15
CA LEU A 66 -7.98 0.93 -25.09
C LEU A 66 -7.45 1.42 -26.45
N GLU A 67 -7.85 0.80 -27.56
CA GLU A 67 -7.50 1.25 -28.91
C GLU A 67 -8.10 2.63 -29.21
N LEU A 68 -9.34 2.90 -28.79
CA LEU A 68 -9.94 4.22 -28.88
C LEU A 68 -9.16 5.25 -28.05
N ALA A 69 -8.82 4.94 -26.80
CA ALA A 69 -8.08 5.85 -25.93
C ALA A 69 -6.64 6.11 -26.43
N THR A 70 -5.95 5.07 -26.92
CA THR A 70 -4.59 5.20 -27.48
C THR A 70 -4.57 5.97 -28.79
N SER A 71 -5.63 5.91 -29.61
CA SER A 71 -5.75 6.75 -30.82
C SER A 71 -5.72 8.25 -30.51
N LYS A 72 -6.07 8.62 -29.27
CA LYS A 72 -6.06 10.00 -28.75
C LYS A 72 -4.85 10.29 -27.85
N GLY A 73 -3.91 9.37 -27.75
CA GLY A 73 -2.65 9.59 -27.04
C GLY A 73 -2.68 9.32 -25.53
N ASN A 74 -3.73 8.70 -24.98
CA ASN A 74 -3.79 8.41 -23.54
C ASN A 74 -2.71 7.39 -23.14
N LYS A 75 -1.87 7.78 -22.18
CA LYS A 75 -0.66 7.03 -21.81
C LYS A 75 -0.97 5.78 -20.97
N GLU A 76 -1.96 5.86 -20.09
CA GLU A 76 -2.48 4.75 -19.29
C GLU A 76 -3.01 3.64 -20.21
N ALA A 77 -3.72 4.02 -21.27
CA ALA A 77 -4.22 3.08 -22.27
C ALA A 77 -3.08 2.45 -23.08
N PHE A 78 -2.04 3.22 -23.42
CA PHE A 78 -0.84 2.66 -24.05
C PHE A 78 -0.18 1.61 -23.15
N ASN A 79 -0.08 1.86 -21.84
CA ASN A 79 0.45 0.90 -20.88
C ASN A 79 -0.42 -0.37 -20.81
N ALA A 80 -1.73 -0.22 -20.65
CA ALA A 80 -2.65 -1.35 -20.54
C ALA A 80 -2.65 -2.22 -21.81
N LEU A 81 -2.72 -1.59 -22.99
CA LEU A 81 -2.64 -2.31 -24.26
C LEU A 81 -1.27 -2.98 -24.45
N GLY A 82 -0.19 -2.33 -24.00
CA GLY A 82 1.15 -2.93 -23.96
C GLY A 82 1.20 -4.22 -23.11
N ILE A 83 0.57 -4.22 -21.94
CA ILE A 83 0.44 -5.40 -21.08
C ILE A 83 -0.34 -6.51 -21.79
N MET A 84 -1.44 -6.16 -22.49
CA MET A 84 -2.23 -7.15 -23.23
C MET A 84 -1.38 -7.86 -24.28
N TYR A 85 -0.58 -7.13 -25.06
CA TYR A 85 0.33 -7.74 -26.03
C TYR A 85 1.49 -8.51 -25.37
N ALA A 86 2.02 -8.05 -24.23
CA ALA A 86 3.10 -8.75 -23.54
C ALA A 86 2.63 -10.09 -22.94
N LEU A 87 1.41 -10.16 -22.41
CA LEU A 87 0.86 -11.32 -21.72
C LEU A 87 -0.05 -12.19 -22.59
N GLY A 88 -0.48 -11.67 -23.74
CA GLY A 88 -1.38 -12.38 -24.67
C GLY A 88 -2.85 -12.35 -24.21
N TYR A 89 -3.28 -11.24 -23.61
CA TYR A 89 -4.66 -11.08 -23.14
C TYR A 89 -5.57 -10.65 -24.28
N GLY A 90 -6.33 -11.60 -24.81
CA GLY A 90 -7.23 -11.40 -25.96
C GLY A 90 -6.52 -11.11 -27.28
N VAL A 91 -5.20 -11.20 -27.33
CA VAL A 91 -4.36 -11.01 -28.52
C VAL A 91 -3.19 -11.99 -28.49
N ASP A 92 -2.59 -12.27 -29.63
CA ASP A 92 -1.35 -13.02 -29.67
C ASP A 92 -0.22 -12.25 -28.97
N LYS A 93 0.62 -12.98 -28.23
CA LYS A 93 1.77 -12.40 -27.56
C LYS A 93 2.69 -11.72 -28.57
N ASN A 94 3.00 -10.44 -28.34
CA ASN A 94 3.87 -9.66 -29.19
C ASN A 94 4.69 -8.65 -28.39
N PHE A 95 5.89 -9.03 -28.00
CA PHE A 95 6.77 -8.17 -27.20
C PHE A 95 7.29 -6.94 -27.94
N LYS A 96 7.45 -7.00 -29.28
CA LYS A 96 7.83 -5.81 -30.05
C LYS A 96 6.73 -4.77 -30.04
N LYS A 97 5.47 -5.21 -30.20
CA LYS A 97 4.33 -4.32 -30.11
C LYS A 97 4.17 -3.76 -28.70
N ALA A 98 4.34 -4.60 -27.68
CA ALA A 98 4.33 -4.16 -26.29
C ALA A 98 5.41 -3.11 -26.01
N GLU A 99 6.63 -3.32 -26.50
CA GLU A 99 7.74 -2.37 -26.38
C GLU A 99 7.40 -1.01 -27.01
N GLU A 100 6.83 -0.98 -28.21
CA GLU A 100 6.38 0.26 -28.84
C GLU A 100 5.33 0.99 -28.00
N LEU A 101 4.36 0.25 -27.47
CA LEU A 101 3.27 0.80 -26.66
C LEU A 101 3.80 1.34 -25.32
N PHE A 102 4.65 0.60 -24.62
CA PHE A 102 5.27 1.08 -23.38
C PHE A 102 6.15 2.32 -23.60
N LYS A 103 6.85 2.43 -24.73
CA LYS A 103 7.60 3.65 -25.07
C LYS A 103 6.68 4.87 -25.23
N LYS A 104 5.49 4.68 -25.79
CA LYS A 104 4.47 5.74 -25.92
C LYS A 104 3.82 6.09 -24.58
N ALA A 105 3.63 5.10 -23.71
CA ALA A 105 3.08 5.31 -22.37
C ALA A 105 4.02 6.12 -21.46
N GLY A 106 5.34 5.94 -21.58
CA GLY A 106 6.32 6.74 -20.84
C GLY A 106 6.26 6.53 -19.33
N ASP A 107 6.00 7.60 -18.58
CA ASP A 107 5.93 7.65 -17.12
C ASP A 107 4.58 7.22 -16.53
N ALA A 108 3.60 6.87 -17.36
CA ALA A 108 2.25 6.50 -16.93
C ALA A 108 2.23 5.40 -15.85
N ALA A 109 1.20 5.49 -15.00
CA ALA A 109 1.00 4.61 -13.85
C ALA A 109 2.26 4.51 -12.94
N GLY A 110 2.90 5.64 -12.65
CA GLY A 110 4.03 5.71 -11.71
C GLY A 110 5.30 5.02 -12.22
N GLY A 111 5.54 5.04 -13.53
CA GLY A 111 6.74 4.43 -14.14
C GLY A 111 6.61 2.95 -14.50
N ASN A 112 5.43 2.33 -14.33
CA ASN A 112 5.20 0.92 -14.67
C ASN A 112 5.56 0.57 -16.14
N SER A 113 5.34 1.49 -17.08
CA SER A 113 5.71 1.27 -18.48
C SER A 113 7.23 1.20 -18.67
N TYR A 114 7.97 2.07 -17.98
CA TYR A 114 9.42 2.01 -17.96
C TYR A 114 9.94 0.75 -17.25
N HIS A 115 9.30 0.32 -16.16
CA HIS A 115 9.60 -0.97 -15.54
C HIS A 115 9.47 -2.12 -16.55
N ASN A 116 8.34 -2.18 -17.26
CA ASN A 116 8.07 -3.22 -18.26
C ASN A 116 9.09 -3.19 -19.40
N LEU A 117 9.50 -2.01 -19.87
CA LEU A 117 10.60 -1.87 -20.83
C LEU A 117 11.92 -2.41 -20.27
N GLY A 118 12.24 -2.07 -19.01
CA GLY A 118 13.38 -2.59 -18.29
C GLY A 118 13.44 -4.13 -18.32
N VAL A 119 12.31 -4.77 -18.04
CA VAL A 119 12.14 -6.23 -18.07
C VAL A 119 12.27 -6.80 -19.49
N ILE A 120 11.64 -6.17 -20.50
CA ILE A 120 11.73 -6.59 -21.91
C ILE A 120 13.19 -6.65 -22.35
N TYR A 121 13.97 -5.61 -22.09
CA TYR A 121 15.38 -5.57 -22.49
C TYR A 121 16.27 -6.48 -21.65
N HIS A 122 16.00 -6.62 -20.34
CA HIS A 122 16.76 -7.53 -19.49
C HIS A 122 16.62 -8.99 -19.96
N LYS A 123 15.39 -9.40 -20.24
CA LYS A 123 15.07 -10.76 -20.66
C LYS A 123 15.25 -10.99 -22.17
N GLY A 124 15.35 -9.92 -22.96
CA GLY A 124 15.45 -9.99 -24.42
C GLY A 124 14.14 -10.37 -25.09
N LEU A 125 12.99 -10.05 -24.49
CA LEU A 125 11.68 -10.56 -24.93
C LEU A 125 11.26 -10.03 -26.31
N ALA A 126 11.71 -8.83 -26.68
CA ALA A 126 11.45 -8.22 -27.99
C ALA A 126 12.59 -8.43 -29.01
N GLY A 127 13.57 -9.31 -28.71
CA GLY A 127 14.71 -9.56 -29.57
C GLY A 127 15.89 -10.13 -28.81
N LYS A 128 16.94 -9.32 -28.63
CA LYS A 128 18.12 -9.69 -27.84
C LYS A 128 18.14 -8.94 -26.51
N LYS A 129 18.80 -9.51 -25.51
CA LYS A 129 19.06 -8.83 -24.24
C LYS A 129 19.86 -7.55 -24.48
N ASP A 130 19.47 -6.47 -23.82
CA ASP A 130 20.20 -5.23 -23.79
C ASP A 130 20.25 -4.67 -22.36
N GLN A 131 21.35 -4.96 -21.67
CA GLN A 131 21.53 -4.57 -20.27
C GLN A 131 21.63 -3.05 -20.11
N LYS A 132 22.14 -2.32 -21.11
CA LYS A 132 22.25 -0.86 -21.04
C LYS A 132 20.87 -0.20 -21.13
N LEU A 133 20.03 -0.67 -22.05
CA LEU A 133 18.66 -0.20 -22.15
C LEU A 133 17.83 -0.61 -20.93
N SER A 134 17.99 -1.85 -20.44
CA SER A 134 17.34 -2.28 -19.20
C SER A 134 17.65 -1.34 -18.03
N LEU A 135 18.93 -1.05 -17.79
CA LEU A 135 19.38 -0.10 -16.76
C LEU A 135 18.81 1.30 -16.95
N LYS A 136 18.78 1.80 -18.20
CA LYS A 136 18.20 3.11 -18.52
C LYS A 136 16.73 3.16 -18.13
N TYR A 137 15.94 2.16 -18.52
CA TYR A 137 14.51 2.18 -18.29
C TYR A 137 14.15 1.94 -16.82
N HIS A 138 14.85 1.08 -16.09
CA HIS A 138 14.64 0.97 -14.66
C HIS A 138 14.98 2.27 -13.91
N LYS A 139 15.99 3.04 -14.34
CA LYS A 139 16.26 4.37 -13.75
C LYS A 139 15.11 5.34 -13.99
N LEU A 140 14.61 5.42 -15.23
CA LEU A 140 13.44 6.25 -15.56
C LEU A 140 12.21 5.83 -14.76
N ALA A 141 12.01 4.53 -14.53
CA ALA A 141 10.92 4.02 -13.70
C ALA A 141 11.05 4.50 -12.25
N VAL A 142 12.24 4.44 -11.65
CA VAL A 142 12.48 4.96 -10.29
C VAL A 142 12.23 6.47 -10.20
N GLU A 143 12.67 7.23 -11.21
CA GLU A 143 12.43 8.68 -11.28
C GLU A 143 10.93 8.99 -11.38
N ALA A 144 10.16 8.12 -12.05
CA ALA A 144 8.69 8.19 -12.15
C ALA A 144 7.95 7.59 -10.94
N GLY A 145 8.67 7.06 -9.94
CA GLY A 145 8.11 6.57 -8.69
C GLY A 145 7.88 5.06 -8.58
N ASP A 146 8.46 4.24 -9.47
CA ASP A 146 8.29 2.79 -9.44
C ASP A 146 9.15 2.14 -8.32
N PRO A 147 8.52 1.57 -7.27
CA PRO A 147 9.25 0.95 -6.16
C PRO A 147 10.04 -0.30 -6.59
N GLU A 148 9.52 -1.08 -7.53
CA GLU A 148 10.11 -2.37 -7.89
C GLU A 148 11.37 -2.21 -8.75
N SER A 149 11.42 -1.20 -9.62
CA SER A 149 12.65 -0.85 -10.33
C SER A 149 13.74 -0.36 -9.38
N ALA A 150 13.39 0.30 -8.27
CA ALA A 150 14.39 0.72 -7.28
C ALA A 150 14.99 -0.51 -6.58
N SER A 151 14.16 -1.46 -6.18
CA SER A 151 14.61 -2.76 -5.65
C SER A 151 15.51 -3.50 -6.65
N TYR A 152 15.09 -3.58 -7.92
CA TYR A 152 15.85 -4.25 -8.97
C TYR A 152 17.21 -3.58 -9.24
N LEU A 153 17.27 -2.25 -9.34
CA LEU A 153 18.54 -1.52 -9.49
C LEU A 153 19.46 -1.77 -8.29
N GLY A 154 18.91 -1.80 -7.08
CA GLY A 154 19.66 -2.16 -5.88
C GLY A 154 20.30 -3.54 -6.01
N GLN A 155 19.54 -4.53 -6.49
CA GLN A 155 20.03 -5.88 -6.75
C GLN A 155 21.14 -5.91 -7.80
N LEU A 156 20.99 -5.18 -8.90
CA LEU A 156 22.01 -5.12 -9.94
C LEU A 156 23.34 -4.58 -9.42
N TYR A 157 23.33 -3.54 -8.57
CA TYR A 157 24.53 -3.03 -7.92
C TYR A 157 25.07 -3.98 -6.85
N TYR A 158 24.19 -4.71 -6.16
CA TYR A 158 24.58 -5.69 -5.16
C TYR A 158 25.36 -6.86 -5.77
N VAL A 159 24.90 -7.42 -6.90
CA VAL A 159 25.59 -8.53 -7.58
C VAL A 159 26.63 -8.08 -8.61
N GLY A 160 26.58 -6.84 -9.10
CA GLY A 160 27.44 -6.34 -10.18
C GLY A 160 26.99 -6.76 -11.58
N ALA A 161 25.68 -6.94 -11.80
CA ALA A 161 25.14 -7.42 -13.07
C ALA A 161 24.92 -6.26 -14.06
N GLY A 162 25.82 -6.11 -15.02
CA GLY A 162 25.77 -5.04 -16.02
C GLY A 162 26.19 -3.66 -15.51
N VAL A 163 26.51 -3.56 -14.22
CA VAL A 163 27.10 -2.39 -13.56
C VAL A 163 28.23 -2.84 -12.64
N PRO A 164 29.24 -2.02 -12.35
CA PRO A 164 30.23 -2.34 -11.33
C PRO A 164 29.54 -2.58 -9.97
N LYS A 165 29.89 -3.70 -9.33
CA LYS A 165 29.37 -4.06 -8.00
C LYS A 165 29.64 -2.93 -7.00
N SER A 166 28.61 -2.51 -6.28
CA SER A 166 28.68 -1.42 -5.30
C SER A 166 27.60 -1.57 -4.23
N TYR A 167 27.99 -2.06 -3.06
CA TYR A 167 27.07 -2.15 -1.92
C TYR A 167 26.52 -0.78 -1.50
N LYS A 168 27.31 0.29 -1.58
CA LYS A 168 26.85 1.66 -1.29
C LYS A 168 25.67 2.06 -2.19
N LYS A 169 25.78 1.84 -3.51
CA LYS A 169 24.69 2.14 -4.45
C LYS A 169 23.51 1.19 -4.28
N ALA A 170 23.77 -0.09 -3.96
CA ALA A 170 22.69 -1.03 -3.65
C ALA A 170 21.83 -0.53 -2.49
N ILE A 171 22.47 -0.12 -1.38
CA ILE A 171 21.78 0.44 -0.20
C ILE A 171 21.01 1.72 -0.57
N GLU A 172 21.59 2.61 -1.37
CA GLU A 172 20.92 3.84 -1.83
C GLU A 172 19.62 3.53 -2.58
N TYR A 173 19.67 2.60 -3.54
CA TYR A 173 18.49 2.19 -4.31
C TYR A 173 17.49 1.40 -3.47
N TYR A 174 17.93 0.53 -2.55
CA TYR A 174 17.01 -0.15 -1.64
C TYR A 174 16.30 0.83 -0.71
N LYS A 175 17.01 1.81 -0.13
CA LYS A 175 16.39 2.89 0.64
C LYS A 175 15.38 3.67 -0.20
N LYS A 176 15.71 3.96 -1.46
CA LYS A 176 14.78 4.62 -2.37
C LYS A 176 13.54 3.78 -2.65
N GLY A 177 13.70 2.47 -2.84
CA GLY A 177 12.59 1.53 -2.99
C GLY A 177 11.69 1.50 -1.76
N ILE A 178 12.27 1.53 -0.56
CA ILE A 178 11.52 1.59 0.71
C ILE A 178 10.70 2.88 0.80
N GLU A 179 11.28 4.03 0.46
CA GLU A 179 10.55 5.31 0.40
C GLU A 179 9.37 5.28 -0.59
N LEU A 180 9.51 4.55 -1.69
CA LEU A 180 8.47 4.35 -2.70
C LEU A 180 7.50 3.21 -2.35
N GLY A 181 7.74 2.47 -1.28
CA GLY A 181 6.86 1.41 -0.78
C GLY A 181 7.22 -0.03 -1.17
N SER A 182 8.39 -0.30 -1.75
CA SER A 182 8.83 -1.66 -2.11
C SER A 182 9.10 -2.51 -0.86
N ALA A 183 8.32 -3.57 -0.70
CA ALA A 183 8.55 -4.57 0.35
C ALA A 183 9.80 -5.43 0.06
N SER A 184 10.05 -5.75 -1.21
CA SER A 184 11.26 -6.49 -1.60
C SER A 184 12.54 -5.69 -1.35
N ALA A 185 12.51 -4.36 -1.42
CA ALA A 185 13.65 -3.52 -1.04
C ALA A 185 13.96 -3.59 0.48
N LEU A 186 12.94 -3.71 1.34
CA LEU A 186 13.13 -3.96 2.77
C LEU A 186 13.85 -5.30 3.00
N ALA A 187 13.37 -6.37 2.37
CA ALA A 187 13.98 -7.69 2.47
C ALA A 187 15.44 -7.68 1.98
N ASN A 188 15.71 -7.09 0.82
CA ASN A 188 17.07 -7.02 0.28
C ASN A 188 18.02 -6.19 1.15
N LEU A 189 17.55 -5.11 1.78
CA LEU A 189 18.37 -4.36 2.74
C LEU A 189 18.61 -5.19 4.02
N GLY A 190 17.63 -5.98 4.45
CA GLY A 190 17.77 -6.93 5.56
C GLY A 190 18.90 -7.93 5.32
N ILE A 191 19.00 -8.50 4.11
CA ILE A 191 20.10 -9.39 3.70
C ILE A 191 21.46 -8.70 3.89
N MET A 192 21.59 -7.44 3.48
CA MET A 192 22.85 -6.71 3.62
C MET A 192 23.25 -6.54 5.10
N TYR A 193 22.29 -6.31 6.00
CA TYR A 193 22.55 -6.27 7.45
C TYR A 193 22.84 -7.65 8.04
N GLU A 194 22.20 -8.71 7.56
CA GLU A 194 22.46 -10.08 8.03
C GLU A 194 23.89 -10.53 7.69
N TYR A 195 24.33 -10.27 6.45
CA TYR A 195 25.64 -10.70 5.98
C TYR A 195 26.75 -9.68 6.25
N GLY A 196 26.40 -8.43 6.58
CA GLY A 196 27.37 -7.35 6.82
C GLY A 196 27.99 -6.83 5.53
N GLU A 197 27.22 -6.77 4.45
CA GLU A 197 27.68 -6.39 3.13
C GLU A 197 27.51 -4.89 2.91
N GLY A 198 28.60 -4.14 2.92
CA GLY A 198 28.58 -2.67 2.82
C GLY A 198 27.98 -1.95 4.04
N VAL A 199 27.53 -2.69 5.05
CA VAL A 199 27.11 -2.21 6.38
C VAL A 199 27.71 -3.11 7.45
N LYS A 200 27.77 -2.63 8.70
CA LYS A 200 28.13 -3.49 9.83
C LYS A 200 27.01 -4.54 10.00
N LYS A 201 27.42 -5.81 10.13
CA LYS A 201 26.51 -6.92 10.41
C LYS A 201 25.66 -6.64 11.66
N ASP A 202 24.34 -6.80 11.53
CA ASP A 202 23.36 -6.54 12.59
C ASP A 202 22.10 -7.40 12.39
N TYR A 203 22.02 -8.54 13.08
CA TYR A 203 20.86 -9.44 13.00
C TYR A 203 19.57 -8.84 13.54
N LYS A 204 19.65 -7.88 14.49
CA LYS A 204 18.47 -7.20 14.99
C LYS A 204 17.89 -6.29 13.92
N LYS A 205 18.75 -5.51 13.26
CA LYS A 205 18.31 -4.65 12.15
C LYS A 205 17.80 -5.45 10.95
N ALA A 206 18.46 -6.56 10.62
CA ALA A 206 17.97 -7.48 9.60
C ALA A 206 16.56 -8.00 9.95
N ALA A 207 16.36 -8.46 11.19
CA ALA A 207 15.06 -8.94 11.64
C ALA A 207 13.95 -7.87 11.59
N GLU A 208 14.24 -6.62 12.00
CA GLU A 208 13.31 -5.49 11.87
C GLU A 208 12.88 -5.26 10.40
N LEU A 209 13.84 -5.32 9.47
CA LEU A 209 13.59 -5.10 8.05
C LEU A 209 12.82 -6.27 7.41
N TYR A 210 13.17 -7.51 7.75
CA TYR A 210 12.44 -8.70 7.30
C TYR A 210 11.01 -8.74 7.83
N GLN A 211 10.80 -8.39 9.10
CA GLN A 211 9.46 -8.30 9.67
C GLN A 211 8.64 -7.22 8.95
N ALA A 212 9.19 -6.03 8.72
CA ALA A 212 8.51 -4.96 7.98
C ALA A 212 8.18 -5.35 6.52
N ALA A 213 9.01 -6.18 5.88
CA ALA A 213 8.71 -6.76 4.58
C ALA A 213 7.56 -7.78 4.66
N CYS A 214 7.59 -8.66 5.68
CA CYS A 214 6.54 -9.65 5.92
C CYS A 214 5.18 -9.02 6.24
N ASP A 215 5.15 -7.93 7.02
CA ASP A 215 3.94 -7.17 7.34
C ASP A 215 3.32 -6.50 6.09
N LYS A 216 4.11 -6.39 5.01
CA LYS A 216 3.68 -5.96 3.67
C LYS A 216 3.45 -7.15 2.72
N GLU A 217 3.26 -8.35 3.28
CA GLU A 217 2.99 -9.60 2.56
C GLU A 217 4.12 -10.05 1.62
N ASP A 218 5.35 -9.54 1.79
CA ASP A 218 6.51 -10.05 1.06
C ASP A 218 6.94 -11.41 1.63
N LYS A 219 6.77 -12.44 0.80
CA LYS A 219 7.08 -13.83 1.17
C LYS A 219 8.53 -14.00 1.63
N ASN A 220 9.49 -13.39 0.92
CA ASN A 220 10.90 -13.53 1.28
C ASN A 220 11.17 -12.89 2.65
N GLY A 221 10.55 -11.73 2.94
CA GLY A 221 10.54 -11.12 4.26
C GLY A 221 10.10 -12.08 5.35
N CYS A 222 8.97 -12.76 5.15
CA CYS A 222 8.45 -13.76 6.09
C CYS A 222 9.38 -14.98 6.25
N ASP A 223 9.89 -15.50 5.14
CA ASP A 223 10.79 -16.65 5.13
C ASP A 223 12.11 -16.32 5.86
N TYR A 224 12.71 -15.16 5.59
CA TYR A 224 13.98 -14.74 6.20
C TYR A 224 13.87 -14.44 7.70
N ILE A 225 12.76 -13.83 8.17
CA ILE A 225 12.57 -13.63 9.61
C ILE A 225 12.35 -14.97 10.33
N ALA A 226 11.70 -15.95 9.70
CA ALA A 226 11.57 -17.30 10.24
C ALA A 226 12.94 -17.98 10.34
N GLU A 227 13.74 -17.94 9.26
CA GLU A 227 15.09 -18.52 9.24
C GLU A 227 16.01 -17.88 10.32
N LEU A 228 15.97 -16.55 10.48
CA LEU A 228 16.74 -15.87 11.52
C LEU A 228 16.36 -16.32 12.95
N LYS A 229 15.07 -16.59 13.18
CA LYS A 229 14.55 -17.08 14.48
C LYS A 229 14.95 -18.55 14.70
N GLU A 230 14.77 -19.41 13.70
CA GLU A 230 15.09 -20.84 13.77
C GLU A 230 16.58 -21.10 13.95
N SER A 231 17.43 -20.33 13.25
CA SER A 231 18.89 -20.42 13.37
C SER A 231 19.44 -19.87 14.70
N GLY A 232 18.60 -19.24 15.54
CA GLY A 232 19.02 -18.62 16.79
C GLY A 232 19.87 -17.35 16.63
N LYS A 233 20.11 -16.89 15.39
CA LYS A 233 20.83 -15.64 15.10
C LYS A 233 20.08 -14.41 15.63
N TYR A 234 18.75 -14.50 15.68
CA TYR A 234 17.88 -13.49 16.25
C TYR A 234 16.87 -14.13 17.19
N GLN A 235 16.85 -13.66 18.43
CA GLN A 235 15.75 -13.94 19.35
C GLN A 235 14.99 -12.64 19.57
N PRO A 236 13.67 -12.58 19.26
CA PRO A 236 12.87 -11.45 19.70
C PRO A 236 13.01 -11.41 21.22
N SER A 237 13.39 -10.26 21.78
CA SER A 237 13.54 -10.16 23.22
C SER A 237 12.22 -10.58 23.84
N ALA A 238 12.21 -11.70 24.59
CA ALA A 238 11.12 -12.00 25.52
C ALA A 238 10.84 -10.70 26.27
N ALA A 239 9.60 -10.22 26.19
CA ALA A 239 9.15 -8.90 26.65
C ALA A 239 10.11 -8.30 27.67
N ARG A 240 10.89 -7.28 27.27
CA ARG A 240 11.81 -6.61 28.18
C ARG A 240 11.04 -6.27 29.45
N SER A 241 11.44 -6.90 30.55
CA SER A 241 11.18 -6.45 31.89
C SER A 241 11.34 -4.93 31.95
N LYS A 242 10.32 -4.25 32.44
CA LYS A 242 10.26 -2.85 32.89
C LYS A 242 11.65 -2.20 33.00
N ALA A 243 12.18 -1.67 31.89
CA ALA A 243 13.20 -0.65 31.95
C ALA A 243 12.45 0.68 32.02
N LYS A 244 12.65 1.42 33.12
CA LYS A 244 12.11 2.78 33.34
C LYS A 244 12.50 3.67 32.15
N SER A 245 11.61 3.77 31.18
CA SER A 245 11.58 4.82 30.17
C SER A 245 10.25 5.51 30.40
N SER A 246 10.27 6.83 30.64
CA SER A 246 9.10 7.62 31.00
C SER A 246 8.02 7.55 29.91
N THR A 247 7.02 6.70 30.13
CA THR A 247 5.81 6.65 29.30
C THR A 247 4.95 7.86 29.63
N GLN A 248 4.65 8.70 28.64
CA GLN A 248 3.59 9.69 28.76
C GLN A 248 2.25 8.99 28.48
N ARG A 249 1.28 9.13 29.39
CA ARG A 249 -0.02 8.46 29.32
C ARG A 249 -1.12 9.51 29.23
N LEU A 250 -2.07 9.31 28.32
CA LEU A 250 -3.21 10.21 28.14
C LEU A 250 -4.48 9.46 28.52
N ILE A 251 -5.04 9.80 29.68
CA ILE A 251 -6.21 9.10 30.23
C ILE A 251 -7.44 9.94 29.91
N ALA A 252 -8.35 9.41 29.09
CA ALA A 252 -9.69 9.94 28.94
C ALA A 252 -10.64 9.16 29.88
N LYS A 253 -11.60 9.84 30.51
CA LYS A 253 -12.68 9.18 31.25
C LYS A 253 -14.00 9.75 30.77
N SER A 254 -14.97 8.89 30.44
CA SER A 254 -16.33 9.33 30.19
C SER A 254 -16.97 9.81 31.49
N ILE A 255 -17.82 10.82 31.40
CA ILE A 255 -18.59 11.35 32.54
C ILE A 255 -19.91 10.56 32.70
N ASP A 256 -20.33 9.83 31.66
CA ASP A 256 -21.47 8.92 31.77
C ASP A 256 -21.07 7.62 32.47
N LYS A 257 -21.87 7.23 33.47
CA LYS A 257 -21.63 6.04 34.28
C LYS A 257 -21.53 4.81 33.39
N GLY A 258 -20.33 4.24 33.32
CA GLY A 258 -20.13 2.89 32.79
C GLY A 258 -19.17 2.76 31.61
N VAL A 259 -18.46 3.81 31.17
CA VAL A 259 -17.40 3.68 30.13
C VAL A 259 -16.10 4.37 30.52
N ASN A 260 -15.11 3.59 30.95
CA ASN A 260 -13.72 4.04 31.16
C ASN A 260 -12.87 3.61 29.97
N ALA A 261 -12.25 4.55 29.24
CA ALA A 261 -11.41 4.24 28.08
C ALA A 261 -9.99 4.83 28.22
N THR A 262 -8.97 3.98 28.27
CA THR A 262 -7.56 4.41 28.34
C THR A 262 -6.89 4.31 26.98
N PHE A 263 -6.24 5.39 26.55
CA PHE A 263 -5.31 5.40 25.43
C PHE A 263 -3.87 5.44 25.95
N THR A 264 -3.00 4.58 25.43
CA THR A 264 -1.57 4.59 25.76
C THR A 264 -0.76 4.46 24.48
N TRP A 265 0.23 5.33 24.28
CA TRP A 265 1.16 5.20 23.16
C TRP A 265 2.62 5.19 23.60
N GLN A 266 3.47 4.54 22.81
CA GLN A 266 4.91 4.46 23.00
C GLN A 266 5.59 4.45 21.63
N GLY A 267 6.24 5.56 21.26
CA GLY A 267 6.78 5.71 19.90
C GLY A 267 5.65 5.69 18.87
N ASP A 268 5.75 4.79 17.88
CA ASP A 268 4.72 4.58 16.85
C ASP A 268 3.62 3.58 17.27
N ASP A 269 3.79 2.93 18.43
CA ASP A 269 2.83 1.94 18.93
C ASP A 269 1.75 2.62 19.79
N ALA A 270 0.48 2.29 19.54
CA ALA A 270 -0.65 2.78 20.34
C ALA A 270 -1.58 1.63 20.76
N THR A 271 -2.15 1.75 21.96
CA THR A 271 -3.08 0.78 22.55
C THR A 271 -4.28 1.51 23.15
N PHE A 272 -5.48 0.96 22.92
CA PHE A 272 -6.74 1.47 23.45
C PHE A 272 -7.43 0.39 24.27
N THR A 273 -7.99 0.74 25.43
CA THR A 273 -8.68 -0.20 26.32
C THR A 273 -9.93 0.43 26.88
N ALA A 274 -11.09 -0.24 26.81
CA ALA A 274 -12.32 0.27 27.40
C ALA A 274 -13.00 -0.79 28.28
N ASN A 275 -13.42 -0.41 29.49
CA ASN A 275 -14.17 -1.26 30.45
C ASN A 275 -13.60 -2.67 30.63
N ASP A 276 -12.28 -2.78 30.81
CA ASP A 276 -11.55 -4.04 31.06
C ASP A 276 -11.73 -5.12 29.98
N GLY A 277 -12.31 -4.77 28.82
CA GLY A 277 -12.48 -5.61 27.64
C GLY A 277 -11.62 -5.13 26.48
N LYS A 278 -11.01 -6.08 25.76
CA LYS A 278 -10.29 -5.82 24.50
C LYS A 278 -11.33 -5.44 23.43
N ILE A 279 -11.36 -4.18 23.03
CA ILE A 279 -12.07 -3.74 21.84
C ILE A 279 -11.05 -3.74 20.70
N ASP A 280 -11.28 -4.57 19.67
CA ASP A 280 -10.45 -4.59 18.46
C ASP A 280 -10.76 -3.35 17.62
N CYS A 281 -9.92 -2.32 17.75
CA CYS A 281 -9.98 -1.15 16.87
C CYS A 281 -9.15 -1.41 15.62
N THR A 282 -9.76 -1.23 14.46
CA THR A 282 -9.03 -1.27 13.18
C THR A 282 -8.57 0.14 12.81
N PHE A 283 -7.29 0.27 12.50
CA PHE A 283 -6.74 1.50 11.92
C PHE A 283 -7.32 1.68 10.51
N LEU A 284 -8.07 2.75 10.27
CA LEU A 284 -8.74 2.92 8.99
C LEU A 284 -7.85 3.58 7.95
N LYS A 285 -7.17 4.68 8.32
CA LYS A 285 -6.26 5.41 7.44
C LYS A 285 -5.57 6.55 8.19
N ASP A 286 -4.34 6.84 7.78
CA ASP A 286 -3.70 8.13 8.07
C ASP A 286 -4.28 9.18 7.11
N PHE A 287 -4.85 10.25 7.68
CA PHE A 287 -5.34 11.40 6.93
C PHE A 287 -4.32 12.56 6.93
N SER A 288 -3.06 12.28 7.26
CA SER A 288 -1.99 13.27 7.17
C SER A 288 -1.90 13.82 5.74
N GLU A 289 -2.35 15.07 5.56
CA GLU A 289 -2.19 15.74 4.29
C GLU A 289 -0.70 16.04 4.07
N LYS A 290 -0.28 16.04 2.81
CA LYS A 290 1.10 16.34 2.42
C LYS A 290 1.44 17.78 2.81
N GLY A 291 2.00 17.94 4.01
CA GLY A 291 2.38 19.23 4.60
C GLY A 291 1.52 19.73 5.78
N GLY A 292 0.50 19.02 6.27
CA GLY A 292 -0.37 19.55 7.32
C GLY A 292 -1.01 18.50 8.24
N ASN A 293 -0.66 18.57 9.53
CA ASN A 293 -1.30 17.95 10.72
C ASN A 293 -1.43 16.41 10.76
N LEU A 294 -0.97 15.80 11.86
CA LEU A 294 -1.14 14.36 12.11
C LEU A 294 -2.59 14.13 12.58
N ALA A 295 -3.41 13.51 11.75
CA ALA A 295 -4.78 13.12 12.08
C ALA A 295 -4.92 11.61 11.84
N THR A 296 -4.91 10.84 12.92
CA THR A 296 -5.08 9.38 12.87
C THR A 296 -6.49 9.02 13.31
N SER A 297 -7.13 8.11 12.58
CA SER A 297 -8.49 7.66 12.84
C SER A 297 -8.54 6.16 13.14
N PHE A 298 -9.35 5.81 14.13
CA PHE A 298 -9.62 4.43 14.53
C PHE A 298 -11.12 4.17 14.50
N VAL A 299 -11.54 2.98 14.08
CA VAL A 299 -12.90 2.49 14.31
C VAL A 299 -12.84 1.30 15.24
N CYS A 300 -13.58 1.39 16.33
CA CYS A 300 -13.49 0.46 17.45
C CYS A 300 -14.68 -0.51 17.52
N THR A 301 -15.84 -0.15 16.98
CA THR A 301 -17.01 -1.02 16.75
C THR A 301 -17.87 -0.44 15.62
N ASP A 302 -18.90 -1.15 15.15
CA ASP A 302 -19.73 -0.81 13.98
C ASP A 302 -20.30 0.63 13.95
N ASN A 303 -20.29 1.36 15.08
CA ASN A 303 -20.81 2.72 15.17
C ASN A 303 -19.93 3.72 15.97
N VAL A 304 -18.65 3.41 16.27
CA VAL A 304 -17.77 4.32 17.05
C VAL A 304 -16.45 4.60 16.31
N GLN A 305 -16.23 5.88 16.00
CA GLN A 305 -14.99 6.37 15.40
C GLN A 305 -14.26 7.34 16.34
N ILE A 306 -12.96 7.12 16.52
CA ILE A 306 -12.09 7.96 17.35
C ILE A 306 -11.07 8.64 16.43
N ILE A 307 -10.97 9.96 16.52
CA ILE A 307 -10.02 10.76 15.74
C ILE A 307 -9.08 11.48 16.71
N LEU A 308 -7.79 11.23 16.53
CA LEU A 308 -6.71 11.89 17.25
C LEU A 308 -6.01 12.85 16.30
N LYS A 309 -6.05 14.15 16.60
CA LYS A 309 -5.41 15.20 15.81
C LYS A 309 -4.39 15.99 16.63
N GLN A 310 -3.14 16.01 16.16
CA GLN A 310 -2.08 16.83 16.72
C GLN A 310 -1.66 17.90 15.69
N PHE A 311 -1.78 19.16 16.09
CA PHE A 311 -1.33 20.30 15.27
C PHE A 311 0.14 20.58 15.58
N ARG A 312 0.99 20.72 14.54
CA ARG A 312 2.44 20.97 14.74
C ARG A 312 2.74 22.27 15.49
N ASP A 313 1.82 23.22 15.41
CA ASP A 313 2.03 24.59 15.90
C ASP A 313 1.52 24.78 17.34
N THR A 314 0.98 23.72 17.95
CA THR A 314 0.51 23.72 19.34
C THR A 314 1.05 22.49 20.07
N LYS A 315 1.30 22.60 21.38
CA LYS A 315 1.54 21.41 22.23
C LYS A 315 0.24 20.66 22.55
N ASN A 316 -0.89 21.05 21.95
CA ASN A 316 -2.20 20.51 22.25
C ASN A 316 -2.52 19.35 21.31
N ALA A 317 -3.00 18.25 21.88
CA ALA A 317 -3.58 17.13 21.15
C ALA A 317 -5.09 17.16 21.36
N TYR A 318 -5.85 16.96 20.28
CA TYR A 318 -7.31 16.94 20.31
C TYR A 318 -7.79 15.51 20.11
N LEU A 319 -8.66 15.04 21.00
CA LEU A 319 -9.36 13.76 20.91
C LEU A 319 -10.83 14.05 20.59
N ALA A 320 -11.28 13.58 19.43
CA ALA A 320 -12.69 13.60 19.05
C ALA A 320 -13.23 12.17 19.05
N VAL A 321 -14.39 11.98 19.66
CA VAL A 321 -15.12 10.71 19.66
C VAL A 321 -16.44 10.94 18.93
N MET A 322 -16.69 10.15 17.90
CA MET A 322 -17.89 10.21 17.07
C MET A 322 -18.67 8.90 17.17
N THR A 323 -19.99 9.01 17.21
CA THR A 323 -20.91 7.86 17.21
C THR A 323 -21.89 7.97 16.04
N ASP A 324 -22.37 6.84 15.51
CA ASP A 324 -23.54 6.75 14.61
C ASP A 324 -23.38 7.38 13.20
N ASN A 325 -22.21 7.26 12.55
CA ASN A 325 -22.01 7.66 11.14
C ASN A 325 -22.56 9.09 10.81
N PHE A 326 -22.41 10.06 11.71
CA PHE A 326 -22.90 11.44 11.58
C PHE A 326 -24.44 11.62 11.60
N ASN A 327 -25.22 10.58 11.89
CA ASN A 327 -26.68 10.63 11.86
C ASN A 327 -27.33 11.19 13.14
N THR A 328 -26.56 11.28 14.23
CA THR A 328 -27.09 11.69 15.54
C THR A 328 -26.23 12.83 16.10
N GLU A 329 -26.87 13.96 16.40
CA GLU A 329 -26.19 15.15 16.97
C GLU A 329 -25.67 14.82 18.38
N VAL A 330 -24.34 14.83 18.54
CA VAL A 330 -23.68 14.65 19.85
C VAL A 330 -23.91 15.92 20.66
N LYS A 331 -24.86 15.87 21.61
CA LYS A 331 -25.33 17.07 22.32
C LYS A 331 -24.29 17.67 23.28
N SER A 332 -23.36 16.88 23.79
CA SER A 332 -22.16 17.38 24.49
C SER A 332 -21.17 16.23 24.74
N PHE A 333 -19.88 16.55 24.73
CA PHE A 333 -18.83 15.71 25.32
C PHE A 333 -17.75 16.62 25.91
N SER A 334 -17.13 16.18 27.01
CA SER A 334 -16.03 16.90 27.66
C SER A 334 -14.84 15.97 27.81
N VAL A 335 -13.66 16.43 27.38
CA VAL A 335 -12.40 15.71 27.51
C VAL A 335 -11.50 16.46 28.49
N ASN A 336 -11.17 15.85 29.61
CA ASN A 336 -10.15 16.37 30.51
C ASN A 336 -8.78 15.78 30.13
N VAL A 337 -7.86 16.63 29.72
CA VAL A 337 -6.47 16.24 29.39
C VAL A 337 -5.57 16.62 30.58
N TYR A 338 -4.94 15.62 31.20
CA TYR A 338 -3.95 15.85 32.26
C TYR A 338 -2.55 15.55 31.72
N VAL A 339 -1.64 16.51 31.86
CA VAL A 339 -0.21 16.31 31.59
C VAL A 339 0.50 16.05 32.91
N THR A 340 0.98 14.83 33.13
CA THR A 340 1.81 14.52 34.30
C THR A 340 3.29 14.63 33.92
N ASN A 341 3.95 15.68 34.39
CA ASN A 341 5.41 15.74 34.41
C ASN A 341 5.90 14.96 35.63
N THR A 342 6.35 13.72 35.43
CA THR A 342 7.15 13.02 36.44
C THR A 342 8.62 13.32 36.23
N GLY A 343 9.02 14.53 36.61
CA GLY A 343 10.42 14.88 36.82
C GLY A 343 10.92 14.26 38.14
N SER A 344 12.04 13.56 38.04
CA SER A 344 13.09 13.35 39.06
C SER A 344 12.71 13.39 40.56
N ASN A 345 12.74 12.22 41.19
CA ASN A 345 13.77 11.84 42.16
C ASN A 345 13.91 10.32 42.22
#